data_AF-A0A1H8HNS1-F1
#
_entry.id   AF-A0A1H8HNS1-F1
#
_cell.length_a   1.000
_cell.length_b   1.000
_cell.length_c   1.000
_cell.angle_alpha   90.00
_cell.angle_beta   90.00
_cell.angle_gamma   90.00
#
_symmetry.space_group_name_H-M   'P 1'
#
loop_
_entity.id
_entity.type
_entity.pdbx_description
1 polymer ?
#
loop_
_entity_poly.entity_id
_entity_poly.type
_entity_poly.pdbx_seq_one_letter_code
_entity_poly.pdbx_strand_id
1 'polypeptide(L)'
;MRTLYDLAKADPWFRRFAIFCRVALAASFLPTGFVKIMGQRFAEGLPHNNPLGHYFDALLQTGYYYTFIGITQVVIAILLLVPRTALLGVVMYFPLIINITVLTYATRFDGTRLITMMLLGCIYLLVWDYDRLKYLLPIKQSSAPTFERTANTGRLRLYFFGGVLAILTFIIGGTFYLYEITPGNEEAECRNQCPSSKNPKACQVFCDCIYQKGQSLDSSLATYKKAKGQRHH
;
A
#
# COMPACT_ATOMS: atom_id res chain seq x y z
N MET A 1 -8.14 -24.95 -9.65
CA MET A 1 -8.04 -23.46 -9.65
C MET A 1 -9.21 -22.82 -10.40
N ARG A 2 -9.50 -23.19 -11.66
CA ARG A 2 -10.64 -22.62 -12.42
C ARG A 2 -12.01 -22.89 -11.77
N THR A 3 -12.25 -24.09 -11.23
CA THR A 3 -13.50 -24.42 -10.50
C THR A 3 -13.76 -23.49 -9.32
N LEU A 4 -12.75 -23.17 -8.50
CA LEU A 4 -12.86 -22.23 -7.38
C LEU A 4 -13.12 -20.79 -7.84
N TYR A 5 -12.52 -20.40 -8.95
CA TYR A 5 -12.71 -19.08 -9.55
C TYR A 5 -14.15 -18.90 -10.09
N ASP A 6 -14.68 -19.92 -10.79
CA ASP A 6 -16.05 -19.91 -11.30
C ASP A 6 -17.08 -19.88 -10.17
N LEU A 7 -16.81 -20.63 -9.09
CA LEU A 7 -17.59 -20.59 -7.84
C LEU A 7 -17.62 -19.19 -7.21
N ALA A 8 -16.47 -18.53 -7.13
CA ALA A 8 -16.36 -17.17 -6.59
C ALA A 8 -17.14 -16.16 -7.47
N LYS A 9 -17.10 -16.30 -8.79
CA LYS A 9 -17.84 -15.43 -9.73
C LYS A 9 -19.37 -15.57 -9.61
N ALA A 10 -19.85 -16.79 -9.36
CA ALA A 10 -21.27 -17.05 -9.17
C ALA A 10 -21.82 -16.43 -7.87
N ASP A 11 -20.99 -16.30 -6.84
CA ASP A 11 -21.38 -15.82 -5.53
C ASP A 11 -21.60 -14.28 -5.48
N PRO A 12 -22.77 -13.79 -5.02
CA PRO A 12 -23.06 -12.36 -4.95
C PRO A 12 -22.14 -11.58 -4.01
N TRP A 13 -21.60 -12.20 -2.96
CA TRP A 13 -20.74 -11.56 -1.98
C TRP A 13 -19.41 -11.14 -2.63
N PHE A 14 -18.75 -12.05 -3.35
CA PHE A 14 -17.49 -11.76 -4.04
C PHE A 14 -17.65 -10.71 -5.15
N ARG A 15 -18.82 -10.68 -5.83
CA ARG A 15 -19.15 -9.61 -6.79
C ARG A 15 -19.24 -8.24 -6.10
N ARG A 16 -19.94 -8.15 -4.96
CA ARG A 16 -20.02 -6.92 -4.17
C ARG A 16 -18.66 -6.50 -3.63
N PHE A 17 -17.86 -7.46 -3.17
CA PHE A 17 -16.51 -7.20 -2.71
C PHE A 17 -15.60 -6.66 -3.82
N ALA A 18 -15.71 -7.16 -5.06
CA ALA A 18 -15.00 -6.59 -6.21
C ALA A 18 -15.44 -5.15 -6.52
N ILE A 19 -16.73 -4.83 -6.42
CA ILE A 19 -17.22 -3.45 -6.56
C ILE A 19 -16.65 -2.58 -5.44
N PHE A 20 -16.67 -3.06 -4.20
CA PHE A 20 -16.08 -2.37 -3.06
C PHE A 20 -14.59 -2.07 -3.28
N CYS A 21 -13.78 -3.06 -3.71
CA CYS A 21 -12.37 -2.85 -4.01
C CYS A 21 -12.18 -1.79 -5.09
N ARG A 22 -12.97 -1.79 -6.17
CA ARG A 22 -12.88 -0.77 -7.22
C ARG A 22 -13.14 0.63 -6.68
N VAL A 23 -14.21 0.80 -5.91
CA VAL A 23 -14.57 2.08 -5.32
C VAL A 23 -13.52 2.53 -4.31
N ALA A 24 -13.03 1.64 -3.45
CA ALA A 24 -11.99 1.95 -2.45
C ALA A 24 -10.66 2.37 -3.10
N LEU A 25 -10.20 1.64 -4.13
CA LEU A 25 -8.98 2.00 -4.86
C LEU A 25 -9.15 3.31 -5.64
N ALA A 26 -10.31 3.55 -6.26
CA ALA A 26 -10.60 4.83 -6.90
C ALA A 26 -10.62 5.99 -5.89
N ALA A 27 -11.29 5.80 -4.74
CA ALA A 27 -11.33 6.77 -3.65
C ALA A 27 -9.96 7.05 -3.04
N SER A 28 -9.00 6.11 -3.13
CA SER A 28 -7.63 6.35 -2.71
C SER A 28 -6.85 7.26 -3.66
N PHE A 29 -7.09 7.19 -4.97
CA PHE A 29 -6.31 7.94 -5.97
C PHE A 29 -6.95 9.26 -6.38
N LEU A 30 -8.27 9.43 -6.23
CA LEU A 30 -8.96 10.69 -6.55
C LEU A 30 -8.46 11.87 -5.70
N PRO A 31 -8.50 11.83 -4.35
CA PRO A 31 -8.05 12.95 -3.53
C PRO A 31 -6.55 13.19 -3.69
N THR A 32 -5.78 12.12 -3.69
CA THR A 32 -4.31 12.21 -3.76
C THR A 32 -3.82 12.68 -5.12
N GLY A 33 -4.54 12.39 -6.18
CA GLY A 33 -4.26 12.89 -7.53
C GLY A 33 -4.66 14.36 -7.66
N PHE A 34 -5.81 14.73 -7.11
CA PHE A 34 -6.30 16.12 -7.15
C PHE A 34 -5.36 17.10 -6.43
N VAL A 35 -4.85 16.75 -5.25
CA VAL A 35 -3.83 17.54 -4.52
C VAL A 35 -2.59 17.80 -5.40
N LYS A 36 -2.14 16.79 -6.16
CA LYS A 36 -0.98 16.93 -7.07
C LYS A 36 -1.28 17.83 -8.26
N ILE A 37 -2.51 17.79 -8.78
CA ILE A 37 -2.96 18.66 -9.87
C ILE A 37 -3.02 20.11 -9.41
N MET A 38 -3.46 20.36 -8.17
CA MET A 38 -3.50 21.68 -7.56
C MET A 38 -2.12 22.25 -7.20
N GLY A 39 -1.04 21.51 -7.45
CA GLY A 39 0.32 21.93 -7.09
C GLY A 39 0.55 22.00 -5.57
N GLN A 40 -0.33 21.38 -4.78
CA GLN A 40 -0.19 21.30 -3.34
C GLN A 40 0.71 20.14 -2.95
N ARG A 41 1.36 20.24 -1.79
CA ARG A 41 2.27 19.20 -1.30
C ARG A 41 1.45 17.99 -0.88
N PHE A 42 1.82 16.80 -1.36
CA PHE A 42 1.17 15.58 -0.92
C PHE A 42 1.52 15.31 0.55
N ALA A 43 0.51 14.97 1.36
CA ALA A 43 0.65 14.78 2.80
C ALA A 43 1.28 16.01 3.50
N GLU A 44 0.66 17.19 3.36
CA GLU A 44 1.15 18.46 3.94
C GLU A 44 1.47 18.36 5.45
N GLY A 45 0.73 17.54 6.19
CA GLY A 45 0.98 17.29 7.62
C GLY A 45 2.27 16.51 7.92
N LEU A 46 2.92 15.90 6.93
CA LEU A 46 4.17 15.18 7.13
C LEU A 46 5.35 16.16 7.19
N PRO A 47 6.15 16.21 8.28
CA PRO A 47 7.25 17.16 8.38
C PRO A 47 8.27 17.02 7.24
N HIS A 48 8.85 18.13 6.80
CA HIS A 48 9.84 18.16 5.70
C HIS A 48 11.04 17.25 5.97
N ASN A 49 11.51 17.24 7.23
CA ASN A 49 12.63 16.42 7.67
C ASN A 49 12.30 14.92 7.84
N ASN A 50 11.04 14.52 7.68
CA ASN A 50 10.70 13.11 7.64
C ASN A 50 11.33 12.48 6.38
N PRO A 51 11.82 11.22 6.43
CA PRO A 51 12.45 10.58 5.27
C PRO A 51 11.56 10.59 4.01
N LEU A 52 10.26 10.40 4.18
CA LEU A 52 9.30 10.46 3.09
C LEU A 52 8.89 11.91 2.75
N GLY A 53 8.95 12.82 3.73
CA GLY A 53 8.74 14.26 3.55
C GLY A 53 9.72 14.88 2.56
N HIS A 54 11.02 14.57 2.69
CA HIS A 54 12.04 14.99 1.73
C HIS A 54 11.75 14.52 0.31
N TYR A 55 11.29 13.28 0.16
CA TYR A 55 10.90 12.74 -1.16
C TYR A 55 9.71 13.51 -1.74
N PHE A 56 8.69 13.83 -0.95
CA PHE A 56 7.54 14.61 -1.44
C PHE A 56 7.91 16.05 -1.79
N ASP A 57 8.83 16.68 -1.06
CA ASP A 57 9.34 18.01 -1.40
C ASP A 57 10.08 17.99 -2.73
N ALA A 58 11.01 17.04 -2.90
CA ALA A 58 11.73 16.86 -4.15
C ALA A 58 10.77 16.54 -5.30
N LEU A 59 9.76 15.70 -5.06
CA LEU A 59 8.77 15.33 -6.06
C LEU A 59 7.91 16.54 -6.46
N LEU A 60 7.48 17.38 -5.52
CA LEU A 60 6.72 18.60 -5.81
C LEU A 60 7.54 19.56 -6.69
N GLN A 61 8.84 19.69 -6.42
CA GLN A 61 9.75 20.56 -7.19
C GLN A 61 9.98 20.10 -8.64
N THR A 62 9.60 18.88 -9.00
CA THR A 62 9.64 18.42 -10.40
C THR A 62 8.60 19.10 -11.32
N GLY A 63 7.69 19.90 -10.75
CA GLY A 63 6.73 20.71 -11.50
C GLY A 63 5.77 19.87 -12.34
N TYR A 64 5.92 19.93 -13.67
CA TYR A 64 5.03 19.21 -14.59
C TYR A 64 4.95 17.70 -14.32
N TYR A 65 6.06 17.06 -13.93
CA TYR A 65 6.06 15.62 -13.63
C TYR A 65 5.15 15.28 -12.44
N TYR A 66 5.14 16.13 -11.40
CA TYR A 66 4.25 15.98 -10.25
C TYR A 66 2.77 16.05 -10.65
N THR A 67 2.42 17.04 -11.48
CA THR A 67 1.07 17.20 -12.04
C THR A 67 0.70 16.01 -12.93
N PHE A 68 1.62 15.51 -13.76
CA PHE A 68 1.42 14.33 -14.61
C PHE A 68 1.07 13.07 -13.79
N ILE A 69 1.76 12.84 -12.67
CA ILE A 69 1.40 11.76 -11.73
C ILE A 69 -0.02 11.98 -11.22
N GLY A 70 -0.39 13.20 -10.83
CA GLY A 70 -1.74 13.54 -10.37
C GLY A 70 -2.83 13.23 -11.40
N ILE A 71 -2.64 13.69 -12.63
CA ILE A 71 -3.55 13.42 -13.76
C ILE A 71 -3.66 11.91 -13.98
N THR A 72 -2.54 11.20 -14.00
CA THR A 72 -2.52 9.74 -14.18
C THR A 72 -3.31 9.05 -13.07
N GLN A 73 -3.17 9.48 -11.80
CA GLN A 73 -3.94 8.93 -10.68
C GLN A 73 -5.46 9.15 -10.84
N VAL A 74 -5.87 10.36 -11.25
CA VAL A 74 -7.29 10.68 -11.48
C VAL A 74 -7.86 9.88 -12.65
N VAL A 75 -7.13 9.77 -13.76
CA VAL A 75 -7.54 8.96 -14.92
C VAL A 75 -7.73 7.50 -14.52
N ILE A 76 -6.77 6.92 -13.80
CA ILE A 76 -6.86 5.55 -13.30
C ILE A 76 -8.11 5.36 -12.42
N ALA A 77 -8.39 6.30 -11.52
CA ALA A 77 -9.55 6.21 -10.65
C ALA A 77 -10.88 6.28 -11.43
N ILE A 78 -10.98 7.14 -12.45
CA ILE A 78 -12.15 7.20 -13.34
C ILE A 78 -12.31 5.87 -14.10
N LEU A 79 -11.22 5.31 -14.64
CA LEU A 79 -11.24 4.02 -15.34
C LEU A 79 -11.69 2.87 -14.41
N LEU A 80 -11.30 2.89 -13.13
CA LEU A 80 -11.74 1.89 -12.14
C LEU A 80 -13.25 1.96 -11.84
N LEU A 81 -13.85 3.14 -11.88
CA LEU A 81 -15.27 3.35 -11.61
C LEU A 81 -16.15 2.93 -12.79
N VAL A 82 -15.67 3.05 -14.03
CA VAL A 82 -16.41 2.67 -15.24
C VAL A 82 -16.27 1.15 -15.48
N PRO A 83 -17.36 0.34 -15.38
CA PRO A 83 -17.25 -1.12 -15.41
C PRO A 83 -16.65 -1.73 -16.68
N ARG A 84 -16.75 -1.01 -17.81
CA ARG A 84 -16.19 -1.43 -19.10
C ARG A 84 -14.68 -1.25 -19.17
N THR A 85 -14.13 -0.21 -18.55
CA THR A 85 -12.70 0.13 -18.58
C THR A 85 -11.95 -0.28 -17.30
N ALA A 86 -12.66 -0.84 -16.31
CA ALA A 86 -12.09 -1.24 -15.03
C ALA A 86 -10.81 -2.11 -15.15
N LEU A 87 -10.74 -3.03 -16.11
CA LEU A 87 -9.52 -3.83 -16.32
C LEU A 87 -8.30 -2.96 -16.64
N LEU A 88 -8.45 -1.99 -17.55
CA LEU A 88 -7.39 -1.06 -17.91
C LEU A 88 -6.99 -0.23 -16.69
N GLY A 89 -7.97 0.25 -15.92
CA GLY A 89 -7.74 0.95 -14.66
C GLY A 89 -6.91 0.12 -13.68
N VAL A 90 -7.26 -1.15 -13.45
CA VAL A 90 -6.52 -2.05 -12.54
C VAL A 90 -5.09 -2.31 -13.06
N VAL A 91 -4.92 -2.56 -14.35
CA VAL A 91 -3.60 -2.81 -14.97
C VAL A 91 -2.70 -1.58 -14.84
N MET A 92 -3.23 -0.37 -15.02
CA MET A 92 -2.49 0.87 -14.81
C MET A 92 -2.24 1.18 -13.33
N TYR A 93 -3.18 0.84 -12.45
CA TYR A 93 -3.05 1.03 -11.00
C TYR A 93 -1.91 0.19 -10.42
N PHE A 94 -1.75 -1.06 -10.90
CA PHE A 94 -0.80 -2.03 -10.38
C PHE A 94 0.67 -1.54 -10.32
N PRO A 95 1.30 -1.05 -11.41
CA PRO A 95 2.68 -0.57 -11.36
C PRO A 95 2.85 0.67 -10.48
N LEU A 96 1.82 1.51 -10.34
CA LEU A 96 1.86 2.66 -9.45
C LEU A 96 1.79 2.22 -7.98
N ILE A 97 0.84 1.36 -7.61
CA ILE A 97 0.68 0.96 -6.21
C ILE A 97 1.82 0.09 -5.72
N ILE A 98 2.41 -0.76 -6.56
CA ILE A 98 3.59 -1.54 -6.16
C ILE A 98 4.80 -0.63 -5.91
N ASN A 99 5.00 0.40 -6.73
CA ASN A 99 6.06 1.39 -6.51
C ASN A 99 5.85 2.16 -5.19
N ILE A 100 4.63 2.64 -4.93
CA ILE A 100 4.29 3.32 -3.67
C ILE A 100 4.43 2.35 -2.46
N THR A 101 4.10 1.07 -2.63
CA THR A 101 4.28 0.06 -1.58
C THR A 101 5.76 -0.08 -1.25
N VAL A 102 6.62 -0.28 -2.26
CA VAL A 102 8.08 -0.36 -2.05
C VAL A 102 8.62 0.91 -1.36
N LEU A 103 8.17 2.09 -1.79
CA LEU A 103 8.57 3.36 -1.18
C LEU A 103 8.19 3.46 0.31
N THR A 104 6.98 3.02 0.68
CA THR A 104 6.51 3.11 2.07
C THR A 104 7.24 2.11 2.99
N TYR A 105 7.53 0.90 2.51
CA TYR A 105 8.42 -0.03 3.23
C TYR A 105 9.86 0.49 3.36
N ALA A 106 10.41 1.11 2.31
CA ALA A 106 11.77 1.65 2.34
C ALA A 106 11.92 2.79 3.35
N THR A 107 10.89 3.63 3.48
CA THR A 107 10.89 4.80 4.38
C THR A 107 10.31 4.51 5.77
N ARG A 108 9.84 3.28 6.04
CA ARG A 108 9.14 2.89 7.28
C ARG A 108 7.96 3.80 7.61
N PHE A 109 7.22 4.19 6.58
CA PHE A 109 6.08 5.08 6.71
C PHE A 109 4.95 4.40 7.50
N ASP A 110 4.26 5.13 8.37
CA ASP A 110 3.23 4.53 9.22
C ASP A 110 2.02 4.01 8.41
N GLY A 111 1.68 4.72 7.34
CA GLY A 111 0.63 4.30 6.40
C GLY A 111 0.99 3.09 5.51
N THR A 112 2.17 2.47 5.66
CA THR A 112 2.61 1.29 4.87
C THR A 112 1.57 0.17 4.86
N ARG A 113 0.91 -0.07 6.01
CA ARG A 113 -0.11 -1.12 6.14
C ARG A 113 -1.32 -0.85 5.24
N LEU A 114 -1.81 0.39 5.23
CA LEU A 114 -2.94 0.79 4.38
C LEU A 114 -2.61 0.65 2.89
N ILE A 115 -1.43 1.13 2.48
CA ILE A 115 -0.94 1.00 1.10
C ILE A 115 -0.80 -0.48 0.70
N THR A 116 -0.33 -1.34 1.61
CA THR A 116 -0.25 -2.78 1.36
C THR A 116 -1.64 -3.39 1.14
N MET A 117 -2.67 -2.95 1.89
CA MET A 117 -4.05 -3.39 1.64
C MET A 117 -4.57 -2.95 0.27
N MET A 118 -4.19 -1.75 -0.18
CA MET A 118 -4.52 -1.27 -1.53
C MET A 118 -3.86 -2.13 -2.61
N LEU A 119 -2.59 -2.52 -2.43
CA LEU A 119 -1.91 -3.46 -3.33
C LEU A 119 -2.62 -4.83 -3.35
N LEU A 120 -3.00 -5.38 -2.19
CA LEU A 120 -3.73 -6.65 -2.10
C LEU A 120 -5.12 -6.54 -2.77
N GLY A 121 -5.82 -5.42 -2.59
CA GLY A 121 -7.08 -5.14 -3.28
C GLY A 121 -6.90 -5.07 -4.80
N CYS A 122 -5.81 -4.48 -5.28
CA CYS A 122 -5.46 -4.44 -6.70
C CYS A 122 -5.17 -5.85 -7.24
N ILE A 123 -4.38 -6.66 -6.51
CA ILE A 123 -4.11 -8.06 -6.86
C ILE A 123 -5.41 -8.86 -6.90
N TYR A 124 -6.30 -8.68 -5.91
CA TYR A 124 -7.63 -9.30 -5.93
C TYR A 124 -8.41 -8.94 -7.18
N LEU A 125 -8.41 -7.67 -7.61
CA LEU A 125 -9.09 -7.25 -8.84
C LEU A 125 -8.44 -7.83 -10.11
N LEU A 126 -7.11 -7.95 -10.16
CA LEU A 126 -6.41 -8.62 -11.27
C LEU A 126 -6.83 -10.09 -11.37
N VAL A 127 -6.91 -10.79 -10.24
CA VAL A 127 -7.40 -12.17 -10.18
C VAL A 127 -8.89 -12.23 -10.54
N TRP A 128 -9.69 -11.27 -10.08
CA TRP A 128 -11.11 -11.18 -10.40
C TRP A 128 -11.35 -10.99 -11.90
N ASP A 129 -10.58 -10.15 -12.57
CA ASP A 129 -10.71 -9.90 -14.01
C ASP A 129 -9.80 -10.81 -14.86
N TYR A 130 -9.32 -11.93 -14.31
CA TYR A 130 -8.42 -12.87 -14.97
C TYR A 130 -8.93 -13.37 -16.33
N ASP A 131 -10.24 -13.62 -16.49
CA ASP A 131 -10.82 -13.99 -17.77
C ASP A 131 -10.70 -12.93 -18.86
N ARG A 132 -10.60 -11.65 -18.48
CA ARG A 132 -10.38 -10.56 -19.43
C ARG A 132 -8.89 -10.30 -19.61
N LEU A 133 -8.11 -10.43 -18.53
CA LEU A 133 -6.66 -10.27 -18.52
C LEU A 133 -5.95 -11.30 -19.40
N LYS A 134 -6.45 -12.55 -19.47
CA LYS A 134 -5.89 -13.61 -20.32
C LYS A 134 -5.94 -13.29 -21.83
N TYR A 135 -6.76 -12.33 -22.27
CA TYR A 135 -6.76 -11.87 -23.67
C TYR A 135 -5.67 -10.83 -23.95
N LEU A 136 -5.14 -10.18 -22.91
CA LEU A 136 -4.00 -9.26 -23.00
C LEU A 136 -2.66 -9.99 -22.83
N LEU A 137 -2.67 -11.18 -22.23
CA LEU A 137 -1.48 -12.01 -22.01
C LEU A 137 -1.41 -13.16 -23.02
N PRO A 138 -0.23 -13.59 -23.47
CA PRO A 138 -0.07 -14.70 -24.42
C PRO A 138 -0.26 -16.08 -23.73
N ILE A 139 -1.40 -16.30 -23.06
CA ILE A 139 -1.69 -17.54 -22.32
C ILE A 139 -2.65 -18.39 -23.15
N LYS A 140 -2.26 -19.64 -23.45
CA LYS A 140 -3.08 -20.59 -24.22
C LYS A 140 -4.48 -20.76 -23.62
N GLN A 141 -5.48 -20.74 -24.50
CA GLN A 141 -6.88 -20.91 -24.14
C GLN A 141 -7.14 -22.36 -23.68
N SER A 142 -7.80 -22.52 -22.54
CA SER A 142 -8.42 -23.78 -22.14
C SER A 142 -9.93 -23.58 -22.05
N SER A 143 -10.68 -24.50 -22.65
CA SER A 143 -12.14 -24.46 -22.80
C SER A 143 -12.88 -24.32 -21.46
N ALA A 144 -14.02 -23.64 -21.47
CA ALA A 144 -14.86 -23.46 -20.29
C ALA A 144 -15.80 -24.67 -20.11
N PRO A 145 -15.81 -25.34 -18.95
CA PRO A 145 -16.85 -26.31 -18.64
C PRO A 145 -18.13 -25.60 -18.19
N THR A 146 -19.28 -26.19 -18.50
CA THR A 146 -20.61 -25.78 -18.06
C THR A 146 -20.75 -26.02 -16.55
N PHE A 147 -21.16 -25.01 -15.79
CA PHE A 147 -21.17 -25.06 -14.32
C PHE A 147 -22.57 -25.29 -13.75
N GLU A 148 -22.70 -26.28 -12.84
CA GLU A 148 -23.91 -26.54 -12.06
C GLU A 148 -23.99 -25.64 -10.80
N ARG A 149 -25.13 -24.97 -10.63
CA ARG A 149 -25.41 -23.92 -9.61
C ARG A 149 -25.38 -24.35 -8.13
N THR A 150 -24.95 -25.56 -7.78
CA THR A 150 -25.28 -26.22 -6.49
C THR A 150 -24.11 -26.37 -5.51
N ALA A 151 -23.03 -25.61 -5.65
CA ALA A 151 -21.90 -25.70 -4.74
C ALA A 151 -22.02 -24.77 -3.52
N ASN A 152 -21.72 -25.31 -2.34
CA ASN A 152 -21.76 -24.59 -1.06
C ASN A 152 -20.63 -23.53 -0.97
N THR A 153 -20.98 -22.27 -1.24
CA THR A 153 -20.02 -21.15 -1.21
C THR A 153 -19.64 -20.68 0.20
N GLY A 154 -20.28 -21.18 1.26
CA GLY A 154 -19.99 -20.82 2.64
C GLY A 154 -18.55 -21.16 3.06
N ARG A 155 -18.05 -22.34 2.67
CA ARG A 155 -16.65 -22.74 2.95
C ARG A 155 -15.65 -21.86 2.18
N LEU A 156 -15.98 -21.47 0.96
CA LEU A 156 -15.13 -20.59 0.14
C LEU A 156 -14.97 -19.21 0.79
N ARG A 157 -16.07 -18.64 1.30
CA ARG A 157 -16.02 -17.38 2.06
C ARG A 157 -15.17 -17.53 3.32
N LEU A 158 -15.33 -18.61 4.07
CA LEU A 158 -14.51 -18.88 5.27
C LEU A 158 -13.01 -18.93 4.94
N TYR A 159 -12.62 -19.65 3.89
CA TYR A 159 -11.22 -19.69 3.45
C TYR A 159 -10.72 -18.31 3.00
N PHE A 160 -11.55 -17.52 2.32
CA PHE A 160 -11.20 -16.15 1.95
C PHE A 160 -10.93 -15.27 3.17
N PHE A 161 -11.85 -15.24 4.14
CA PHE A 161 -11.67 -14.46 5.37
C PHE A 161 -10.49 -14.96 6.21
N GLY A 162 -10.31 -16.29 6.31
CA GLY A 162 -9.15 -16.88 6.98
C GLY A 162 -7.83 -16.48 6.32
N GLY A 163 -7.79 -16.48 4.97
CA GLY A 163 -6.63 -16.03 4.21
C GLY A 163 -6.33 -14.54 4.38
N VAL A 164 -7.35 -13.68 4.34
CA VAL A 164 -7.20 -12.24 4.61
C VAL A 164 -6.66 -12.03 6.03
N LEU A 165 -7.24 -12.68 7.04
CA LEU A 165 -6.78 -12.57 8.42
C LEU A 165 -5.33 -13.04 8.57
N ALA A 166 -4.95 -14.15 7.95
CA ALA A 166 -3.58 -14.66 7.97
C ALA A 166 -2.58 -13.70 7.30
N ILE A 167 -2.97 -13.06 6.19
CA ILE A 167 -2.14 -12.06 5.51
C ILE A 167 -2.01 -10.80 6.38
N LEU A 168 -3.10 -10.36 7.02
CA LEU A 168 -3.08 -9.22 7.95
C LEU A 168 -2.16 -9.47 9.12
N THR A 169 -2.27 -10.63 9.79
CA THR A 169 -1.41 -10.98 10.92
C THR A 169 0.05 -11.10 10.49
N PHE A 170 0.30 -11.64 9.29
CA PHE A 170 1.65 -11.70 8.72
C PHE A 170 2.24 -10.30 8.45
N ILE A 171 1.48 -9.38 7.85
CA ILE A 171 1.94 -8.01 7.58
C ILE A 171 2.20 -7.25 8.88
N ILE A 172 1.28 -7.37 9.85
CA ILE A 172 1.41 -6.70 11.14
C ILE A 172 2.63 -7.26 11.89
N GLY A 173 2.72 -8.58 12.05
CA GLY A 173 3.85 -9.22 12.72
C GLY A 173 5.17 -8.98 12.00
N GLY A 174 5.18 -9.03 10.66
CA GLY A 174 6.35 -8.77 9.83
C GLY A 174 6.86 -7.34 9.99
N THR A 175 5.99 -6.34 9.94
CA THR A 175 6.39 -4.93 10.15
C THR A 175 6.94 -4.68 11.55
N PHE A 176 6.34 -5.27 12.59
CA PHE A 176 6.87 -5.20 13.96
C PHE A 176 8.23 -5.91 14.12
N TYR A 177 8.42 -7.04 13.44
CA TYR A 177 9.68 -7.78 13.48
C TYR A 177 10.79 -7.08 12.69
N LEU A 178 10.47 -6.52 11.52
CA LEU A 178 11.39 -5.81 10.64
C LEU A 178 11.85 -4.47 11.22
N TYR A 179 10.97 -3.76 11.92
CA TYR A 179 11.22 -2.40 12.37
C TYR A 179 11.24 -2.32 13.89
N GLU A 180 12.46 -2.30 14.45
CA GLU A 180 12.66 -2.03 15.88
C GLU A 180 12.31 -0.58 16.27
N ILE A 181 12.47 0.36 15.32
CA ILE A 181 12.18 1.78 15.50
C ILE A 181 11.68 2.37 14.18
N THR A 182 10.69 3.24 14.24
CA THR A 182 10.12 3.93 13.08
C THR A 182 10.18 5.44 13.26
N PRO A 183 10.24 6.23 12.17
CA PRO A 183 10.19 7.68 12.27
C PRO A 183 8.82 8.20 12.70
N GLY A 184 7.74 7.48 12.41
CA GLY A 184 6.36 7.99 12.59
C GLY A 184 6.00 9.04 11.54
N ASN A 185 4.76 9.52 11.59
CA ASN A 185 4.30 10.63 10.74
C ASN A 185 4.69 11.98 11.36
N GLU A 186 4.82 12.06 12.68
CA GLU A 186 5.17 13.29 13.41
C GLU A 186 6.26 13.03 14.45
N GLU A 187 6.95 14.10 14.88
CA GLU A 187 8.00 13.99 15.91
C GLU A 187 7.45 13.44 17.23
N ALA A 188 6.24 13.85 17.62
CA ALA A 188 5.58 13.34 18.82
C ALA A 188 5.37 11.82 18.77
N GLU A 189 4.92 11.31 17.62
CA GLU A 189 4.75 9.88 17.39
C GLU A 189 6.08 9.13 17.46
N CYS A 190 7.15 9.68 16.87
CA CYS A 190 8.51 9.15 17.02
C CYS A 190 8.94 9.05 18.48
N ARG A 191 8.62 10.06 19.31
CA ARG A 191 9.06 10.10 20.72
C ARG A 191 8.22 9.20 21.62
N ASN A 192 6.95 8.99 21.29
CA ASN A 192 6.02 8.18 22.10
C ASN A 192 6.44 6.69 22.20
N GLN A 193 7.23 6.18 21.25
CA GLN A 193 7.81 4.81 21.32
C GLN A 193 9.05 4.73 22.23
N CYS A 194 9.69 5.85 22.59
CA CYS A 194 10.95 5.83 23.34
C CYS A 194 10.85 5.31 24.78
N PRO A 195 9.79 5.60 25.57
CA PRO A 195 9.63 5.03 26.90
C PRO A 195 9.58 3.50 26.93
N SER A 196 9.02 2.89 25.88
CA SER A 196 8.90 1.43 25.73
C SER A 196 10.12 0.79 25.08
N SER A 197 11.09 1.58 24.62
CA SER A 197 12.31 1.10 23.98
C SER A 197 13.29 0.54 25.00
N LYS A 198 14.04 -0.51 24.62
CA LYS A 198 15.15 -1.05 25.42
C LYS A 198 16.23 -0.02 25.74
N ASN A 199 16.34 1.05 24.95
CA ASN A 199 17.23 2.18 25.21
C ASN A 199 16.52 3.50 24.85
N PRO A 200 15.84 4.13 25.83
CA PRO A 200 15.10 5.38 25.60
C PRO A 200 15.97 6.53 25.09
N LYS A 201 17.24 6.63 25.56
CA LYS A 201 18.18 7.66 25.11
C LYS A 201 18.55 7.48 23.64
N ALA A 202 18.85 6.26 23.22
CA ALA A 202 19.13 5.97 21.80
C ALA A 202 17.93 6.27 20.89
N CYS A 203 16.71 6.00 21.37
CA CYS A 203 15.48 6.33 20.65
C CYS A 203 15.29 7.85 20.49
N GLN A 204 15.54 8.64 21.55
CA GLN A 204 15.48 10.11 21.45
C GLN A 204 16.50 10.63 20.44
N VAL A 205 17.74 10.13 20.47
CA VAL A 205 18.78 10.48 19.49
C VAL A 205 18.35 10.16 18.06
N PHE A 206 17.66 9.03 17.84
CA PHE A 206 17.11 8.68 16.54
C PHE A 206 16.08 9.71 16.05
N CYS A 207 15.11 10.09 16.91
CA CYS A 207 14.10 11.08 16.56
C CYS A 207 14.72 12.46 16.29
N ASP A 208 15.70 12.89 17.09
CA ASP A 208 16.42 14.15 16.88
C ASP A 208 17.20 14.13 15.55
N CYS A 209 17.81 13.00 15.22
CA CYS A 209 18.56 12.80 13.99
C CYS A 209 17.70 13.05 12.74
N ILE A 210 16.43 12.64 12.80
CA ILE A 210 15.47 12.87 11.73
C ILE A 210 14.89 14.28 11.83
N TYR A 211 14.14 14.59 12.87
CA TYR A 211 13.30 15.78 12.91
C TYR A 211 14.07 17.09 13.15
N GLN A 212 15.14 17.06 13.96
CA GLN A 212 15.95 18.24 14.27
C GLN A 212 17.11 18.43 13.29
N LYS A 213 17.75 17.33 12.87
CA LYS A 213 18.96 17.38 12.02
C LYS A 213 18.70 17.12 10.53
N GLY A 214 17.52 16.62 10.15
CA GLY A 214 17.18 16.31 8.75
C GLY A 214 18.05 15.24 8.11
N GLN A 215 18.57 14.28 8.89
CA GLN A 215 19.43 13.22 8.36
C GLN A 215 18.61 12.11 7.70
N SER A 216 19.25 11.37 6.80
CA SER A 216 18.65 10.19 6.18
C SER A 216 18.27 9.13 7.21
N LEU A 217 17.28 8.31 6.86
CA LEU A 217 16.85 7.19 7.70
C LEU A 217 18.01 6.24 8.01
N ASP A 218 18.85 5.92 7.03
CA ASP A 218 19.99 5.01 7.20
C ASP A 218 21.04 5.57 8.18
N SER A 219 21.38 6.85 8.09
CA SER A 219 22.30 7.52 9.04
C SER A 219 21.73 7.50 10.46
N SER A 220 20.43 7.79 10.58
CA SER A 220 19.71 7.78 11.86
C SER A 220 19.68 6.38 12.47
N LEU A 221 19.43 5.35 11.65
CA LEU A 221 19.46 3.95 12.08
C LEU A 221 20.86 3.48 12.47
N ALA A 222 21.91 3.90 11.77
CA ALA A 222 23.29 3.61 12.12
C ALA A 222 23.65 4.22 13.49
N THR A 223 23.25 5.47 13.71
CA THR A 223 23.45 6.17 14.99
C THR A 223 22.69 5.49 16.13
N TYR A 224 21.42 5.11 15.89
CA TYR A 224 20.62 4.33 16.83
C TYR A 224 21.27 3.01 17.21
N LYS A 225 21.73 2.22 16.22
CA LYS A 225 22.41 0.94 16.44
C LYS A 225 23.71 1.12 17.23
N LYS A 226 24.50 2.16 16.94
CA LYS A 226 25.74 2.48 17.67
C LYS A 226 25.44 2.82 19.13
N ALA A 227 24.47 3.70 19.37
CA ALA A 227 24.05 4.08 20.73
C ALA A 227 23.44 2.91 21.52
N LYS A 228 22.78 1.97 20.84
CA LYS A 228 22.27 0.73 21.43
C LYS A 228 23.38 -0.27 21.78
N GLY A 229 24.43 -0.34 20.96
CA GLY A 229 25.60 -1.22 21.15
C GLY A 229 26.57 -0.75 22.24
N GLN A 230 26.59 0.55 22.56
CA GLN A 230 27.40 1.15 23.63
C GLN A 230 26.85 0.88 25.05
N ARG A 231 26.28 -0.31 25.31
CA ARG A 231 25.97 -0.73 26.69
C ARG A 231 27.25 -0.62 27.53
N HIS A 232 27.19 0.26 28.53
CA HIS A 232 28.16 0.46 29.60
C HIS A 232 29.04 -0.76 29.87
N HIS A 233 30.33 -0.65 29.51
CA HIS A 233 31.36 -1.02 30.47
C HIS A 233 31.30 -0.06 31.66
#